data_AF-A0AB37M6F3-F1
#
_entry.id   AF-A0AB37M6F3-F1
#
_cell.length_a   1.000
_cell.length_b   1.000
_cell.length_c   1.000
_cell.angle_alpha   90.00
_cell.angle_beta   90.00
_cell.angle_gamma   90.00
#
_symmetry.space_group_name_H-M   'P 1'
#
loop_
_entity.id
_entity.type
_entity.pdbx_description
1 polymer ?
#
loop_
_entity_poly.entity_id
_entity_poly.type
_entity_poly.pdbx_seq_one_letter_code
_entity_poly.pdbx_strand_id
1 'polypeptide(L)'
;GETNFSVICEDGSFYSFNAKYAHEPEMLNIEMKDFLENEDTTDFSHTRMNIYFRELGNESPLLVKLIMQSIYKNNDREIKHLGCKRFGVQFLVKGIYSHNGLFYFHTQTKNSSNVPFDTDFIRFKIVDKKVAKRTAIQETVIDPVRSYNEILVIGGKSTVRTVYTVPQFTIPDDKILVIELVEKNGGRHQTIRVENSDIVAAKVINELKIK
;
A
#
# COMPACT_ATOMS: atom_id res chain seq x y z
N GLY A 1 -38.55 -8.19 15.21
CA GLY A 1 -37.34 -8.77 15.80
C GLY A 1 -36.27 -7.70 15.92
N GLU A 2 -35.40 -7.82 16.91
CA GLU A 2 -34.23 -6.95 17.13
C GLU A 2 -32.96 -7.78 16.89
N THR A 3 -31.98 -7.19 16.20
CA THR A 3 -30.65 -7.76 15.97
C THR A 3 -29.63 -6.64 16.08
N ASN A 4 -28.35 -6.97 16.20
CA ASN A 4 -27.26 -6.03 16.06
C ASN A 4 -26.42 -6.37 14.82
N PHE A 5 -25.75 -5.38 14.26
CA PHE A 5 -24.69 -5.58 13.28
C PHE A 5 -23.61 -4.51 13.46
N SER A 6 -22.40 -4.81 13.02
CA SER A 6 -21.29 -3.86 13.08
C SER A 6 -20.64 -3.73 11.72
N VAL A 7 -20.15 -2.54 11.41
CA VAL A 7 -19.44 -2.24 10.17
C VAL A 7 -18.06 -1.69 10.50
N ILE A 8 -17.06 -2.27 9.87
CA ILE A 8 -15.67 -1.84 9.94
C ILE A 8 -15.30 -1.29 8.57
N CYS A 9 -14.90 -0.04 8.53
CA CYS A 9 -14.46 0.64 7.32
C CYS A 9 -12.93 0.53 7.15
N GLU A 10 -12.45 0.73 5.92
CA GLU A 10 -11.03 0.64 5.58
C GLU A 10 -10.14 1.66 6.34
N ASP A 11 -10.73 2.80 6.70
CA ASP A 11 -10.12 3.87 7.50
C ASP A 11 -10.02 3.53 9.01
N GLY A 12 -10.49 2.34 9.42
CA GLY A 12 -10.49 1.89 10.82
C GLY A 12 -11.67 2.41 11.62
N SER A 13 -12.63 3.09 11.00
CA SER A 13 -13.87 3.42 11.68
C SER A 13 -14.72 2.17 11.88
N PHE A 14 -15.20 2.00 13.11
CA PHE A 14 -16.08 0.92 13.54
C PHE A 14 -17.40 1.52 13.96
N TYR A 15 -18.50 1.02 13.41
CA TYR A 15 -19.85 1.42 13.77
C TYR A 15 -20.63 0.21 14.26
N SER A 16 -21.37 0.32 15.36
CA SER A 16 -22.22 -0.76 15.87
C SER A 16 -23.68 -0.33 15.97
N PHE A 17 -24.56 -0.99 15.22
CA PHE A 17 -25.97 -0.62 15.13
C PHE A 17 -26.85 -1.68 15.78
N ASN A 18 -27.87 -1.21 16.50
CA ASN A 18 -29.02 -2.04 16.84
C ASN A 18 -30.08 -1.85 15.75
N ALA A 19 -30.42 -2.94 15.07
CA ALA A 19 -31.41 -2.98 14.01
C ALA A 19 -32.73 -3.56 14.54
N LYS A 20 -33.81 -2.81 14.34
CA LYS A 20 -35.17 -3.24 14.66
C LYS A 20 -35.99 -3.27 13.39
N TYR A 21 -36.80 -4.32 13.23
CA TYR A 21 -37.76 -4.37 12.14
C TYR A 21 -38.80 -3.25 12.29
N ALA A 22 -38.99 -2.49 11.22
CA ALA A 22 -40.07 -1.52 11.06
C ALA A 22 -40.74 -1.74 9.70
N HIS A 23 -42.08 -1.70 9.67
CA HIS A 23 -42.85 -1.88 8.43
C HIS A 23 -42.62 -0.71 7.45
N GLU A 24 -42.46 0.51 8.00
CA GLU A 24 -42.10 1.72 7.26
C GLU A 24 -40.86 2.35 7.93
N PRO A 25 -39.65 2.02 7.48
CA PRO A 25 -38.42 2.53 8.09
C PRO A 25 -38.20 4.02 7.77
N GLU A 26 -37.92 4.83 8.79
CA GLU A 26 -37.61 6.26 8.63
C GLU A 26 -36.27 6.51 7.92
N MET A 27 -35.34 5.56 8.03
CA MET A 27 -34.00 5.66 7.47
C MET A 27 -33.64 4.37 6.71
N LEU A 28 -33.31 4.52 5.44
CA LEU A 28 -32.97 3.40 4.55
C LEU A 28 -31.46 3.27 4.32
N ASN A 29 -30.74 4.38 4.35
CA ASN A 29 -29.31 4.45 4.05
C ASN A 29 -28.58 5.21 5.16
N ILE A 30 -27.43 4.68 5.57
CA ILE A 30 -26.51 5.34 6.51
C ILE A 30 -25.21 5.55 5.76
N GLU A 31 -24.81 6.81 5.63
CA GLU A 31 -23.56 7.16 4.98
C GLU A 31 -22.43 7.17 6.02
N MET A 32 -21.47 6.26 5.87
CA MET A 32 -20.31 6.16 6.76
C MET A 32 -19.17 7.00 6.18
N LYS A 33 -19.10 8.28 6.56
CA LYS A 33 -18.09 9.23 6.06
C LYS A 33 -16.82 9.26 6.92
N ASP A 34 -15.68 9.40 6.24
CA ASP A 34 -14.37 9.63 6.84
C ASP A 34 -14.32 11.05 7.46
N PHE A 35 -13.64 11.22 8.60
CA PHE A 35 -13.58 12.50 9.33
C PHE A 35 -12.85 13.59 8.51
N LEU A 36 -12.05 13.18 7.52
CA LEU A 36 -11.38 14.10 6.59
C LEU A 36 -12.33 14.79 5.60
N GLU A 37 -13.56 14.28 5.44
CA GLU A 37 -14.51 14.80 4.44
C GLU A 37 -15.63 15.68 5.03
N ASN A 38 -15.74 15.84 6.36
CA ASN A 38 -16.80 16.63 6.99
C ASN A 38 -16.34 17.43 8.22
N GLU A 39 -16.72 18.72 8.27
CA GLU A 39 -16.66 19.59 9.45
C GLU A 39 -17.86 19.39 10.41
N ASP A 40 -18.94 18.73 9.96
CA ASP A 40 -20.17 18.51 10.72
C ASP A 40 -20.41 17.00 11.01
N THR A 41 -19.96 16.52 12.17
CA THR A 41 -20.02 15.08 12.55
C THR A 41 -21.13 14.75 13.57
N THR A 42 -22.26 15.46 13.55
CA THR A 42 -23.20 15.46 14.68
C THR A 42 -24.10 14.23 14.79
N ASP A 43 -24.39 13.49 13.72
CA ASP A 43 -25.53 12.55 13.75
C ASP A 43 -25.20 11.09 14.14
N PHE A 44 -23.94 10.64 14.02
CA PHE A 44 -23.55 9.25 14.35
C PHE A 44 -22.21 9.09 15.08
N SER A 45 -21.64 10.19 15.59
CA SER A 45 -20.35 10.17 16.30
C SER A 45 -20.36 9.24 17.53
N HIS A 46 -21.50 9.13 18.23
CA HIS A 46 -21.65 8.29 19.42
C HIS A 46 -21.54 6.78 19.16
N THR A 47 -21.74 6.36 17.91
CA THR A 47 -21.73 4.95 17.52
C THR A 47 -20.39 4.52 16.92
N ARG A 48 -19.51 5.50 16.61
CA ARG A 48 -18.21 5.30 15.97
C ARG A 48 -17.11 5.07 17.01
N MET A 49 -16.38 3.98 16.87
CA MET A 49 -15.09 3.76 17.53
C MET A 49 -13.98 3.67 16.48
N ASN A 50 -12.73 3.95 16.86
CA ASN A 50 -11.59 3.67 15.99
C ASN A 50 -10.99 2.32 16.39
N ILE A 51 -10.79 1.46 15.41
CA ILE A 51 -10.10 0.18 15.59
C ILE A 51 -8.74 0.21 14.89
N TYR A 52 -7.77 -0.45 15.51
CA TYR A 52 -6.45 -0.66 14.94
C TYR A 52 -6.45 -2.02 14.23
N PHE A 53 -6.07 -2.03 12.96
CA PHE A 53 -5.85 -3.29 12.25
C PHE A 53 -4.48 -3.84 12.62
N ARG A 54 -4.43 -5.11 13.04
CA ARG A 54 -3.19 -5.78 13.45
C ARG A 54 -2.07 -5.68 12.41
N GLU A 55 -2.43 -5.69 11.13
CA GLU A 55 -1.52 -5.60 9.99
C GLU A 55 -0.85 -4.21 9.83
N LEU A 56 -1.44 -3.17 10.43
CA LEU A 56 -0.87 -1.82 10.50
C LEU A 56 -0.04 -1.59 11.77
N GLY A 57 0.19 -2.65 12.55
CA GLY A 57 0.91 -2.56 13.83
C GLY A 57 0.15 -1.71 14.84
N ASN A 58 0.83 -0.70 15.38
CA ASN A 58 0.28 0.23 16.37
C ASN A 58 -0.25 1.53 15.73
N GLU A 59 -0.35 1.58 14.40
CA GLU A 59 -0.76 2.79 13.69
C GLU A 59 -2.24 2.86 13.34
N SER A 60 -2.79 4.07 13.43
CA SER A 60 -4.17 4.32 12.98
C SER A 60 -4.23 4.28 11.44
N PRO A 61 -5.28 3.71 10.84
CA PRO A 61 -5.36 3.62 9.37
C PRO A 61 -5.43 5.00 8.71
N LEU A 62 -6.01 5.98 9.41
CA LEU A 62 -6.01 7.39 9.02
C LEU A 62 -4.58 7.95 8.90
N LEU A 63 -3.72 7.74 9.91
CA LEU A 63 -2.34 8.23 9.85
C LEU A 63 -1.56 7.53 8.74
N VAL A 64 -1.73 6.22 8.56
CA VAL A 64 -1.14 5.47 7.43
C VAL A 64 -1.56 6.10 6.09
N LYS A 65 -2.85 6.39 5.91
CA LYS A 65 -3.40 7.06 4.71
C LYS A 65 -2.77 8.44 4.50
N LEU A 66 -2.67 9.27 5.54
CA LEU A 66 -2.07 10.61 5.46
C LEU A 66 -0.57 10.56 5.12
N ILE A 67 0.18 9.61 5.68
CA ILE A 67 1.58 9.37 5.35
C ILE A 67 1.73 9.02 3.86
N MET A 68 0.94 8.06 3.37
CA MET A 68 0.99 7.63 1.97
C MET A 68 0.66 8.78 1.02
N GLN A 69 -0.37 9.57 1.35
CA GLN A 69 -0.73 10.78 0.61
C GLN A 69 0.40 11.81 0.60
N SER A 70 1.05 12.05 1.73
CA SER A 70 2.16 13.00 1.84
C SER A 70 3.35 12.57 0.97
N ILE A 71 3.75 11.29 1.05
CA ILE A 71 4.81 10.72 0.19
C ILE A 71 4.46 10.89 -1.30
N TYR A 72 3.22 10.56 -1.66
CA TYR A 72 2.75 10.68 -3.03
C TYR A 72 2.74 12.15 -3.51
N LYS A 73 2.27 13.09 -2.69
CA LYS A 73 2.21 14.52 -3.03
C LYS A 73 3.62 15.10 -3.18
N ASN A 74 4.52 14.85 -2.22
CA ASN A 74 5.89 15.37 -2.24
C ASN A 74 6.69 14.83 -3.44
N ASN A 75 6.44 13.58 -3.82
CA ASN A 75 7.02 12.96 -5.02
C ASN A 75 8.57 12.89 -5.04
N ASP A 76 9.21 12.93 -3.87
CA ASP A 76 10.65 12.96 -3.76
C ASP A 76 11.32 11.74 -4.40
N ARG A 77 12.54 11.95 -4.90
CA ARG A 77 13.40 10.91 -5.47
C ARG A 77 14.62 10.68 -4.57
N GLU A 78 14.39 9.97 -3.48
CA GLU A 78 15.39 9.63 -2.46
C GLU A 78 16.39 8.57 -2.95
N ILE A 79 15.92 7.59 -3.73
CA ILE A 79 16.75 6.47 -4.19
C ILE A 79 16.91 6.51 -5.71
N LYS A 80 18.15 6.63 -6.19
CA LYS A 80 18.43 6.81 -7.63
C LYS A 80 18.82 5.53 -8.37
N HIS A 81 19.33 4.52 -7.66
CA HIS A 81 19.85 3.29 -8.25
C HIS A 81 18.83 2.13 -8.33
N LEU A 82 17.74 2.19 -7.57
CA LEU A 82 16.71 1.14 -7.60
C LEU A 82 15.72 1.31 -8.74
N GLY A 83 15.89 0.48 -9.78
CA GLY A 83 15.01 0.49 -10.93
C GLY A 83 15.31 -0.59 -11.95
N CYS A 84 14.32 -0.86 -12.79
CA CYS A 84 14.43 -1.74 -13.95
C CYS A 84 13.80 -1.04 -15.16
N LYS A 85 14.39 -1.22 -16.34
CA LYS A 85 13.86 -0.69 -17.60
C LYS A 85 13.99 -1.71 -18.70
N ARG A 86 12.87 -2.32 -19.10
CA ARG A 86 12.79 -3.32 -20.19
C ARG A 86 11.47 -3.21 -20.92
N PHE A 87 11.45 -3.59 -22.20
CA PHE A 87 10.23 -3.67 -23.01
C PHE A 87 9.42 -2.37 -23.08
N GLY A 88 10.11 -1.22 -23.08
CA GLY A 88 9.46 0.10 -23.09
C GLY A 88 8.82 0.51 -21.76
N VAL A 89 8.97 -0.28 -20.70
CA VAL A 89 8.48 -0.01 -19.35
C VAL A 89 9.67 0.24 -18.43
N GLN A 90 9.58 1.29 -17.61
CA GLN A 90 10.54 1.58 -16.56
C GLN A 90 9.82 1.53 -15.21
N PHE A 91 10.26 0.66 -14.31
CA PHE A 91 9.77 0.55 -12.95
C PHE A 91 10.86 0.98 -11.97
N LEU A 92 10.54 1.86 -11.03
CA LEU A 92 11.50 2.49 -10.12
C LEU A 92 10.97 2.43 -8.69
N VAL A 93 11.87 2.18 -7.73
CA VAL A 93 11.65 2.57 -6.33
C VAL A 93 12.23 3.97 -6.18
N LYS A 94 11.36 4.94 -5.93
CA LYS A 94 11.72 6.35 -5.76
C LYS A 94 12.23 6.65 -4.35
N GLY A 95 11.69 5.97 -3.35
CA GLY A 95 12.07 6.12 -1.96
C GLY A 95 11.46 5.02 -1.10
N ILE A 96 12.13 4.74 0.01
CA ILE A 96 11.67 3.83 1.05
C ILE A 96 11.64 4.65 2.33
N TYR A 97 10.53 4.59 3.05
CA TYR A 97 10.32 5.33 4.28
C TYR A 97 9.90 4.38 5.39
N SER A 98 10.17 4.74 6.64
CA SER A 98 9.80 3.94 7.81
C SER A 98 9.05 4.75 8.84
N HIS A 99 8.00 4.18 9.41
CA HIS A 99 7.28 4.77 10.54
C HIS A 99 6.56 3.66 11.33
N ASN A 100 6.75 3.64 12.65
CA ASN A 100 6.06 2.78 13.62
C ASN A 100 5.78 1.34 13.17
N GLY A 101 6.83 0.64 12.71
CA GLY A 101 6.74 -0.77 12.33
C GLY A 101 6.24 -1.03 10.91
N LEU A 102 6.12 0.01 10.08
CA LEU A 102 5.74 -0.07 8.69
C LEU A 102 6.82 0.52 7.77
N PHE A 103 6.98 -0.09 6.59
CA PHE A 103 7.73 0.48 5.48
C PHE A 103 6.79 0.98 4.39
N TYR A 104 7.12 2.13 3.81
CA TYR A 104 6.41 2.75 2.70
C TYR A 104 7.30 2.79 1.47
N PHE A 105 6.91 2.08 0.43
CA PHE A 105 7.62 2.03 -0.85
C PHE A 105 6.95 2.96 -1.84
N HIS A 106 7.60 4.10 -2.14
CA HIS A 106 7.16 4.98 -3.22
C HIS A 106 7.70 4.45 -4.55
N THR A 107 6.81 4.01 -5.43
CA THR A 107 7.17 3.43 -6.72
C THR A 107 6.70 4.30 -7.88
N GLN A 108 7.35 4.17 -9.03
CA GLN A 108 6.94 4.81 -10.27
C GLN A 108 7.09 3.84 -11.44
N THR A 109 6.02 3.70 -12.22
CA THR A 109 6.04 2.98 -13.49
C THR A 109 5.81 3.93 -14.65
N LYS A 110 6.78 4.04 -15.55
CA LYS A 110 6.68 4.81 -16.79
C LYS A 110 6.56 3.86 -17.97
N ASN A 111 5.44 3.93 -18.68
CA ASN A 111 5.23 3.21 -19.93
C ASN A 111 5.56 4.14 -21.10
N SER A 112 6.68 3.90 -21.76
CA SER A 112 7.12 4.66 -22.94
C SER A 112 6.70 3.99 -24.26
N SER A 113 6.01 2.85 -24.21
CA SER A 113 5.42 2.21 -25.39
C SER A 113 4.06 2.84 -25.73
N ASN A 114 3.48 2.45 -26.87
CA ASN A 114 2.10 2.80 -27.23
C ASN A 114 1.08 1.82 -26.66
N VAL A 115 1.52 0.65 -26.20
CA VAL A 115 0.66 -0.44 -25.72
C VAL A 115 0.47 -0.31 -24.22
N PRO A 116 -0.77 -0.20 -23.70
CA PRO A 116 -1.05 -0.18 -22.26
C PRO A 116 -0.40 -1.37 -21.56
N PHE A 117 0.10 -1.17 -20.34
CA PHE A 117 0.62 -2.22 -19.49
C PHE A 117 -0.47 -2.57 -18.47
N ASP A 118 -1.06 -3.75 -18.62
CA ASP A 118 -2.07 -4.27 -17.69
C ASP A 118 -1.37 -5.06 -16.59
N THR A 119 -1.39 -4.55 -15.37
CA THR A 119 -0.69 -5.16 -14.24
C THR A 119 -1.47 -6.37 -13.74
N ASP A 120 -0.84 -7.54 -13.75
CA ASP A 120 -1.39 -8.74 -13.11
C ASP A 120 -1.23 -8.65 -11.59
N PHE A 121 0.02 -8.47 -11.16
CA PHE A 121 0.37 -8.29 -9.76
C PHE A 121 1.68 -7.54 -9.60
N ILE A 122 1.81 -6.94 -8.41
CA ILE A 122 3.08 -6.58 -7.82
C ILE A 122 3.38 -7.57 -6.69
N ARG A 123 4.65 -7.97 -6.53
CA ARG A 123 5.06 -8.89 -5.45
C ARG A 123 6.33 -8.42 -4.79
N PHE A 124 6.31 -8.39 -3.46
CA PHE A 124 7.49 -8.20 -2.62
C PHE A 124 7.86 -9.57 -2.05
N LYS A 125 9.11 -10.00 -2.21
CA LYS A 125 9.58 -11.27 -1.67
C LYS A 125 11.03 -11.22 -1.23
N ILE A 126 11.34 -11.84 -0.11
CA ILE A 126 12.72 -12.06 0.33
C ILE A 126 13.19 -13.39 -0.28
N VAL A 127 14.32 -13.35 -0.97
CA VAL A 127 14.92 -14.52 -1.65
C VAL A 127 16.42 -14.57 -1.42
N ASP A 128 17.02 -15.75 -1.58
CA ASP A 128 18.46 -15.93 -1.43
C ASP A 128 19.26 -15.18 -2.52
N LYS A 129 20.36 -14.52 -2.15
CA LYS A 129 21.24 -13.80 -3.09
C LYS A 129 21.84 -14.74 -4.14
N LYS A 130 22.27 -15.91 -3.69
CA LYS A 130 22.91 -16.95 -4.50
C LYS A 130 22.03 -18.19 -4.52
N VAL A 131 21.41 -18.44 -5.66
CA VAL A 131 20.69 -19.70 -5.89
C VAL A 131 21.66 -20.70 -6.48
N ALA A 132 22.22 -21.60 -5.66
CA ALA A 132 22.95 -22.74 -6.19
C ALA A 132 21.98 -23.66 -6.95
N LYS A 133 22.39 -24.11 -8.15
CA LYS A 133 21.57 -24.82 -9.16
C LYS A 133 20.77 -26.04 -8.69
N ARG A 134 20.97 -26.54 -7.45
CA ARG A 134 20.36 -27.77 -6.90
C ARG A 134 19.82 -27.60 -5.48
N THR A 135 19.49 -26.39 -5.06
CA THR A 135 18.92 -26.14 -3.72
C THR A 135 17.47 -25.70 -3.87
N ALA A 136 16.60 -26.15 -2.96
CA ALA A 136 15.25 -25.61 -2.86
C ALA A 136 15.34 -24.10 -2.57
N ILE A 137 14.64 -23.29 -3.36
CA ILE A 137 14.60 -21.83 -3.19
C ILE A 137 13.61 -21.53 -2.07
N GLN A 138 14.06 -20.84 -1.03
CA GLN A 138 13.18 -20.35 0.03
C GLN A 138 12.79 -18.91 -0.29
N GLU A 139 11.53 -18.70 -0.67
CA GLU A 139 10.95 -17.37 -0.85
C GLU A 139 10.02 -17.04 0.33
N THR A 140 10.14 -15.84 0.87
CA THR A 140 9.18 -15.30 1.84
C THR A 140 8.45 -14.13 1.20
N VAL A 141 7.17 -14.31 0.90
CA VAL A 141 6.33 -13.25 0.34
C VAL A 141 5.99 -12.23 1.44
N ILE A 142 6.00 -10.96 1.08
CA ILE A 142 5.57 -9.84 1.91
C ILE A 142 4.40 -9.18 1.20
N ASP A 143 3.21 -9.29 1.78
CA ASP A 143 2.03 -8.69 1.20
C ASP A 143 1.91 -7.22 1.62
N PRO A 144 1.69 -6.28 0.67
CA PRO A 144 1.27 -4.93 1.00
C PRO A 144 -0.03 -4.96 1.81
N VAL A 145 -0.03 -4.23 2.93
CA VAL A 145 -1.20 -4.09 3.79
C VAL A 145 -2.07 -2.92 3.37
N ARG A 146 -1.51 -1.92 2.66
CA ARG A 146 -2.25 -0.84 2.00
C ARG A 146 -1.54 -0.41 0.71
N SER A 147 -2.31 0.13 -0.23
CA SER A 147 -1.80 0.81 -1.41
C SER A 147 -2.50 2.16 -1.58
N TYR A 148 -1.78 3.16 -2.11
CA TYR A 148 -2.33 4.47 -2.43
C TYR A 148 -2.01 4.82 -3.88
N ASN A 149 -3.05 5.19 -4.63
CA ASN A 149 -3.01 5.40 -6.07
C ASN A 149 -2.52 4.15 -6.84
N GLU A 150 -3.06 2.98 -6.48
CA GLU A 150 -2.83 1.75 -7.23
C GLU A 150 -3.68 1.76 -8.49
N ILE A 151 -3.02 1.91 -9.64
CA ILE A 151 -3.66 1.89 -10.95
C ILE A 151 -3.19 0.63 -11.67
N LEU A 152 -4.12 -0.29 -11.92
CA LEU A 152 -3.81 -1.59 -12.52
C LEU A 152 -3.42 -1.47 -13.99
N VAL A 153 -4.00 -0.52 -14.74
CA VAL A 153 -3.71 -0.32 -16.16
C VAL A 153 -2.91 0.97 -16.38
N ILE A 154 -1.67 0.82 -16.83
CA ILE A 154 -0.78 1.94 -17.15
C ILE A 154 -0.82 2.20 -18.65
N GLY A 155 -1.54 3.24 -19.05
CA GLY A 155 -1.71 3.61 -20.46
C GLY A 155 -0.38 3.79 -21.21
N GLY A 156 -0.44 3.69 -22.54
CA GLY A 156 0.70 4.03 -23.39
C GLY A 156 1.15 5.48 -23.15
N LYS A 157 2.47 5.73 -23.22
CA LYS A 157 3.09 7.05 -22.99
C LYS A 157 2.73 7.71 -21.65
N SER A 158 2.31 6.94 -20.65
CA SER A 158 1.89 7.45 -19.34
C SER A 158 2.91 7.13 -18.25
N THR A 159 2.73 7.75 -17.09
CA THR A 159 3.49 7.46 -15.88
C THR A 159 2.53 7.42 -14.70
N VAL A 160 2.64 6.35 -13.92
CA VAL A 160 1.86 6.11 -12.69
C VAL A 160 2.83 6.03 -11.52
N ARG A 161 2.36 6.45 -10.34
CA ARG A 161 3.07 6.29 -9.07
C ARG A 161 2.14 5.62 -8.09
N THR A 162 2.69 4.78 -7.23
CA THR A 162 1.93 4.10 -6.19
C THR A 162 2.79 4.05 -4.94
N VAL A 163 2.17 4.30 -3.79
CA VAL A 163 2.81 4.09 -2.48
C VAL A 163 2.25 2.81 -1.90
N TYR A 164 3.12 1.83 -1.63
CA TYR A 164 2.75 0.59 -0.96
C TYR A 164 3.21 0.63 0.49
N THR A 165 2.33 0.24 1.40
CA THR A 165 2.68 0.07 2.81
C THR A 165 2.81 -1.42 3.09
N VAL A 166 3.92 -1.84 3.66
CA VAL A 166 4.19 -3.23 4.07
C VAL A 166 4.59 -3.25 5.54
N PRO A 167 4.35 -4.35 6.26
CA PRO A 167 4.91 -4.55 7.59
C PRO A 167 6.43 -4.45 7.54
N GLN A 168 7.03 -3.87 8.57
CA GLN A 168 8.49 -3.85 8.69
C GLN A 168 9.02 -5.28 8.83
N PHE A 169 10.10 -5.56 8.11
CA PHE A 169 10.77 -6.86 8.09
C PHE A 169 12.28 -6.66 8.18
N THR A 170 13.01 -7.76 8.36
CA THR A 170 14.47 -7.79 8.28
C THR A 170 14.90 -8.63 7.09
N ILE A 171 16.02 -8.26 6.47
CA ILE A 171 16.63 -9.03 5.39
C ILE A 171 17.94 -9.63 5.93
N PRO A 172 18.06 -10.97 6.01
CA PRO A 172 19.33 -11.62 6.32
C PRO A 172 20.44 -11.27 5.30
N ASP A 173 21.70 -11.29 5.71
CA ASP A 173 22.84 -10.84 4.88
C ASP A 173 23.00 -11.63 3.57
N ASP A 174 22.59 -12.89 3.56
CA ASP A 174 22.61 -13.80 2.41
C ASP A 174 21.35 -13.73 1.54
N LYS A 175 20.38 -12.88 1.90
CA LYS A 175 19.11 -12.68 1.17
C LYS A 175 18.97 -11.24 0.66
N ILE A 176 18.00 -11.03 -0.23
CA ILE A 176 17.59 -9.72 -0.73
C ILE A 176 16.08 -9.64 -0.80
N LEU A 177 15.57 -8.42 -0.81
CA LEU A 177 14.20 -8.16 -1.24
C LEU A 177 14.16 -8.05 -2.77
N VAL A 178 13.18 -8.70 -3.37
CA VAL A 178 12.86 -8.60 -4.78
C VAL A 178 11.45 -8.02 -4.92
N ILE A 179 11.32 -7.00 -5.75
CA ILE A 179 10.03 -6.40 -6.12
C ILE A 179 9.78 -6.70 -7.60
N GLU A 180 8.71 -7.42 -7.88
CA GLU A 180 8.30 -7.83 -9.23
C GLU A 180 7.04 -7.07 -9.64
N LEU A 181 7.05 -6.49 -10.83
CA LEU A 181 5.88 -5.94 -11.49
C LEU A 181 5.64 -6.76 -12.76
N VAL A 182 4.51 -7.45 -12.80
CA VAL A 182 4.20 -8.44 -13.84
C VAL A 182 2.98 -8.01 -14.64
N GLU A 183 3.11 -8.08 -15.97
CA GLU A 183 2.00 -7.84 -16.88
C GLU A 183 1.09 -9.07 -17.02
N LYS A 184 -0.22 -8.83 -17.02
CA LYS A 184 -1.25 -9.86 -17.24
C LYS A 184 -1.18 -10.41 -18.65
N ASN A 185 -1.11 -11.74 -18.76
CA ASN A 185 -1.07 -12.47 -20.05
C ASN A 185 0.02 -11.96 -21.02
N GLY A 186 1.08 -11.33 -20.47
CA GLY A 186 2.13 -10.68 -21.24
C GLY A 186 3.52 -11.16 -20.83
N GLY A 187 4.55 -10.72 -21.57
CA GLY A 187 5.95 -11.03 -21.28
C GLY A 187 6.74 -9.88 -20.63
N ARG A 188 6.10 -8.73 -20.37
CA ARG A 188 6.79 -7.55 -19.82
C ARG A 188 6.85 -7.66 -18.30
N HIS A 189 7.94 -8.22 -17.79
CA HIS A 189 8.19 -8.30 -16.35
C HIS A 189 9.33 -7.36 -15.93
N GLN A 190 9.10 -6.58 -14.88
CA GLN A 190 10.13 -5.75 -14.27
C GLN A 190 10.48 -6.31 -12.89
N THR A 191 11.77 -6.41 -12.61
CA THR A 191 12.28 -6.94 -11.34
C THR A 191 13.31 -5.98 -10.79
N ILE A 192 13.13 -5.56 -9.54
CA ILE A 192 14.08 -4.73 -8.79
C ILE A 192 14.62 -5.57 -7.64
N ARG A 193 15.94 -5.60 -7.49
CA ARG A 193 16.63 -6.18 -6.32
C ARG A 193 16.96 -5.05 -5.36
N VAL A 194 16.56 -5.19 -4.11
CA VAL A 194 16.73 -4.21 -3.03
C VAL A 194 17.60 -4.87 -1.97
N GLU A 195 18.74 -4.25 -1.69
CA GLU A 195 19.70 -4.78 -0.72
C GLU A 195 19.30 -4.37 0.70
N ASN A 196 19.83 -5.08 1.71
CA ASN A 196 19.60 -4.72 3.11
C ASN A 196 20.02 -3.26 3.41
N SER A 197 21.10 -2.78 2.78
CA SER A 197 21.55 -1.39 2.92
C SER A 197 20.51 -0.36 2.46
N ASP A 198 19.70 -0.68 1.45
CA ASP A 198 18.64 0.21 0.97
C ASP A 198 17.48 0.29 1.98
N ILE A 199 17.17 -0.83 2.65
CA ILE A 199 16.15 -0.88 3.70
C ILE A 199 16.61 -0.15 4.96
N VAL A 200 17.85 -0.36 5.38
CA VAL A 200 18.44 0.33 6.55
C VAL A 200 18.54 1.84 6.32
N ALA A 201 18.73 2.27 5.07
CA ALA A 201 18.76 3.68 4.69
C ALA A 201 17.35 4.30 4.50
N ALA A 202 16.27 3.58 4.83
CA ALA A 202 14.92 4.11 4.72
C ALA A 202 14.76 5.42 5.52
N LYS A 203 14.07 6.40 4.93
CA LYS A 203 13.87 7.71 5.55
C LYS A 203 12.78 7.62 6.62
N VAL A 204 13.11 8.02 7.84
CA VAL A 204 12.13 8.06 8.94
C VAL A 204 11.12 9.18 8.69
N ILE A 205 9.83 8.88 8.82
CA ILE A 205 8.76 9.88 8.76
C ILE A 205 8.49 10.36 10.18
N ASN A 206 8.62 11.68 10.35
CA ASN A 206 8.21 12.36 11.57
C ASN A 206 6.82 12.95 11.34
N GLU A 207 5.86 12.60 12.19
CA GLU A 207 4.45 13.03 12.10
C GLU A 207 4.30 14.56 11.99
N LEU A 208 5.17 15.32 12.65
CA LEU A 208 5.20 16.79 12.61
C LEU A 208 5.46 17.40 11.23
N LYS A 209 5.86 16.61 10.23
CA LYS A 209 6.16 17.07 8.86
C LYS A 209 5.09 16.68 7.85
N ILE A 210 4.03 16.00 8.28
CA ILE A 210 2.90 15.64 7.43
C ILE A 210 2.04 16.90 7.26
N LYS A 211 2.07 17.50 6.07
CA LYS A 211 1.25 18.65 5.67
C LYS A 211 0.22 18.25 4.63
#